data_AF-A0AAD5W2E4-F1
#
_entry.id   AF-A0AAD5W2E4-F1
#
_cell.length_a   1.000
_cell.length_b   1.000
_cell.length_c   1.000
_cell.angle_alpha   90.00
_cell.angle_beta   90.00
_cell.angle_gamma   90.00
#
_symmetry.space_group_name_H-M   'P 1'
#
loop_
_entity.id
_entity.type
_entity.pdbx_description
1 polymer ?
#
loop_
_entity_poly.entity_id
_entity_poly.type
_entity_poly.pdbx_seq_one_letter_code
_entity_poly.pdbx_strand_id
1 'polypeptide(L)'
;MRLLSLLDSDNRALSNAEYLGVARNELIDSLKPQVHRLLDRLRLTLHLPPLFIMGKAKKTRKFAQVKRLLNPNDIRLKENKAKQSKKEEEAKEKATRRVTQVASSLFLAHNTALVPPYRVLIDTNFINFSLQNKLELVSGMMDCLYAKCIPCVTDCVLAELEKLGSKYRVALRVARDPRFERLTCTHGGTYADDCLVQRVTSHKCFIVATCDRELRRRIRQIPGVPLMYIVNRKYAIERLPDQGAPT
;
A
#
# COMPACT_ATOMS: atom_id res chain seq x y z
N MET A 1 -45.02 37.65 62.74
CA MET A 1 -46.46 37.71 62.37
C MET A 1 -46.79 39.11 61.84
N ARG A 2 -46.54 39.38 60.54
CA ARG A 2 -47.16 40.46 59.70
C ARG A 2 -46.35 40.69 58.40
N LEU A 3 -46.11 39.63 57.63
CA LEU A 3 -45.63 39.71 56.24
C LEU A 3 -46.47 38.83 55.29
N LEU A 4 -47.71 38.53 55.70
CA LEU A 4 -48.65 37.67 54.97
C LEU A 4 -49.98 38.36 54.63
N SER A 5 -50.08 39.69 54.78
CA SER A 5 -51.31 40.43 54.47
C SER A 5 -51.16 41.45 53.33
N LEU A 6 -50.02 41.46 52.61
CA LEU A 6 -49.78 42.38 51.48
C LEU A 6 -49.63 41.67 50.13
N LEU A 7 -49.59 40.33 50.09
CA LEU A 7 -49.46 39.56 48.84
C LEU A 7 -50.81 39.07 48.26
N ASP A 8 -51.92 39.22 48.98
CA ASP A 8 -53.25 38.79 48.50
C ASP A 8 -54.02 39.86 47.72
N SER A 9 -53.55 41.12 47.71
CA SER A 9 -54.20 42.23 47.00
C SER A 9 -53.89 42.21 45.50
N ASP A 10 -52.67 41.82 45.12
CA ASP A 10 -52.17 41.91 43.74
C ASP A 10 -52.65 40.73 42.86
N ASN A 11 -53.02 39.60 43.45
CA ASN A 11 -53.51 38.43 42.71
C ASN A 11 -54.94 38.58 42.17
N ARG A 12 -55.76 39.48 42.72
CA ARG A 12 -57.11 39.74 42.18
C ARG A 12 -57.09 40.56 40.88
N ALA A 13 -56.12 41.47 40.73
CA ALA A 13 -56.02 42.33 39.55
C ALA A 13 -55.57 41.56 38.29
N LEU A 14 -54.70 40.56 38.45
CA LEU A 14 -54.18 39.74 37.34
C LEU A 14 -55.24 38.78 36.75
N SER A 15 -56.15 38.27 37.58
CA SER A 15 -57.22 37.38 37.11
C SER A 15 -58.20 38.07 36.14
N ASN A 16 -58.55 39.34 36.37
CA ASN A 16 -59.52 40.06 35.52
C ASN A 16 -58.97 40.41 34.13
N ALA A 17 -57.64 40.53 33.97
CA ALA A 17 -57.00 40.79 32.68
C ALA A 17 -56.96 39.54 31.78
N GLU A 18 -56.81 38.35 32.38
CA GLU A 18 -56.84 37.07 31.66
C GLU A 18 -58.26 36.76 31.13
N TYR A 19 -59.31 37.02 31.91
CA TYR A 19 -60.70 36.80 31.49
C TYR A 19 -61.13 37.66 30.28
N LEU A 20 -60.68 38.92 30.19
CA LEU A 20 -60.97 39.79 29.04
C LEU A 20 -60.25 39.34 27.75
N GLY A 21 -59.06 38.75 27.86
CA GLY A 21 -58.30 38.21 26.73
C GLY A 21 -58.90 36.92 26.17
N VAL A 22 -59.43 36.05 27.04
CA VAL A 22 -60.11 34.81 26.64
C VAL A 22 -61.42 35.12 25.91
N ALA A 23 -62.25 36.03 26.44
CA ALA A 23 -63.53 36.42 25.82
C ALA A 23 -63.36 37.03 24.40
N ARG A 24 -62.25 37.77 24.19
CA ARG A 24 -61.94 38.37 22.88
C ARG A 24 -61.50 37.32 21.84
N ASN A 25 -60.78 36.29 22.28
CA ASN A 25 -60.36 35.18 21.42
C ASN A 25 -61.52 34.24 21.07
N GLU A 26 -62.44 33.96 21.99
CA GLU A 26 -63.64 33.16 21.74
C GLU A 26 -64.59 33.84 20.71
N LEU A 27 -64.75 35.16 20.79
CA LEU A 27 -65.49 35.93 19.78
C LEU A 27 -64.85 35.83 18.39
N ILE A 28 -63.52 35.94 18.29
CA ILE A 28 -62.78 35.80 17.03
C ILE A 28 -62.90 34.37 16.46
N ASP A 29 -62.87 33.35 17.31
CA ASP A 29 -62.99 31.95 16.88
C ASP A 29 -64.44 31.57 16.49
N SER A 30 -65.45 32.25 17.03
CA SER A 30 -66.86 32.09 16.59
C SER A 30 -67.16 32.75 15.23
N LEU A 31 -66.48 33.86 14.90
CA LEU A 31 -66.67 34.62 13.65
C LEU A 31 -65.85 34.06 12.47
N LYS A 32 -64.69 33.44 12.73
CA LYS A 32 -63.84 32.78 11.71
C LYS A 32 -64.60 31.81 10.76
N PRO A 33 -65.45 30.88 11.24
CA PRO A 33 -66.15 29.95 10.35
C PRO A 33 -67.25 30.61 9.50
N GLN A 34 -67.72 31.81 9.85
CA GLN A 34 -68.65 32.58 9.01
C GLN A 34 -67.92 33.32 7.88
N VAL A 35 -66.76 33.92 8.18
CA VAL A 35 -65.89 34.57 7.18
C VAL A 35 -65.33 33.54 6.19
N HIS A 36 -64.96 32.34 6.67
CA HIS A 36 -64.44 31.28 5.80
C HIS A 36 -65.50 30.77 4.81
N ARG A 37 -66.77 30.64 5.24
CA ARG A 37 -67.89 30.24 4.39
C ARG A 37 -68.23 31.29 3.31
N LEU A 38 -68.08 32.58 3.62
CA LEU A 38 -68.23 33.67 2.63
C LEU A 38 -67.10 33.66 1.59
N LEU A 39 -65.85 33.43 2.02
CA LEU A 39 -64.70 33.31 1.12
C LEU A 39 -64.75 32.05 0.25
N ASP A 40 -65.27 30.93 0.76
CA ASP A 40 -65.41 29.69 -0.02
C ASP A 40 -66.53 29.78 -1.05
N ARG A 41 -67.60 30.56 -0.79
CA ARG A 41 -68.65 30.87 -1.78
C ARG A 41 -68.14 31.75 -2.92
N LEU A 42 -67.21 32.67 -2.62
CA LEU A 42 -66.49 33.49 -3.61
C LEU A 42 -65.39 32.72 -4.37
N ARG A 43 -64.92 31.57 -3.86
CA ARG A 43 -63.89 30.75 -4.51
C ARG A 43 -64.42 29.82 -5.60
N LEU A 44 -65.68 29.38 -5.49
CA LEU A 44 -66.32 28.51 -6.49
C LEU A 44 -66.54 29.19 -7.85
N THR A 45 -66.50 30.53 -7.90
CA THR A 45 -66.63 31.30 -9.15
C THR A 45 -65.31 31.54 -9.87
N LEU A 46 -64.14 31.29 -9.25
CA LEU A 46 -62.83 31.72 -9.78
C LEU A 46 -61.77 30.62 -9.94
N HIS A 47 -62.05 29.35 -9.61
CA HIS A 47 -61.15 28.21 -9.88
C HIS A 47 -59.66 28.43 -9.45
N LEU A 48 -59.43 28.97 -8.24
CA LEU A 48 -58.07 29.06 -7.67
C LEU A 48 -57.65 27.77 -6.94
N PRO A 49 -56.38 27.32 -7.05
CA PRO A 49 -55.88 26.12 -6.37
C PRO A 49 -55.80 26.28 -4.84
N PRO A 50 -55.94 25.18 -4.06
CA PRO A 50 -55.91 25.24 -2.60
C PRO A 50 -54.52 25.61 -2.07
N LEU A 51 -54.48 26.61 -1.18
CA LEU A 51 -53.30 26.97 -0.42
C LEU A 51 -52.96 25.84 0.57
N PHE A 52 -51.97 25.03 0.22
CA PHE A 52 -51.36 24.06 1.13
C PHE A 52 -50.66 24.83 2.28
N ILE A 53 -51.25 24.83 3.47
CA ILE A 53 -50.61 25.40 4.66
C ILE A 53 -49.53 24.41 5.10
N MET A 54 -48.28 24.72 4.76
CA MET A 54 -47.11 23.96 5.18
C MET A 54 -47.02 23.96 6.73
N GLY A 55 -47.17 22.79 7.35
CA GLY A 55 -46.97 22.63 8.78
C GLY A 55 -45.53 22.97 9.20
N LYS A 56 -45.36 23.73 10.29
CA LYS A 56 -44.03 24.09 10.81
C LYS A 56 -43.21 22.82 11.11
N ALA A 57 -42.02 22.70 10.53
CA ALA A 57 -41.09 21.61 10.79
C ALA A 57 -40.68 21.60 12.28
N LYS A 58 -41.17 20.62 13.06
CA LYS A 58 -41.00 20.57 14.52
C LYS A 58 -39.58 20.21 15.00
N LYS A 59 -38.67 19.80 14.12
CA LYS A 59 -37.28 19.42 14.47
C LYS A 59 -36.28 20.25 13.70
N THR A 60 -35.50 21.03 14.44
CA THR A 60 -34.37 21.80 13.92
C THR A 60 -33.22 20.87 13.55
N ARG A 61 -32.55 21.13 12.42
CA ARG A 61 -31.36 20.38 12.01
C ARG A 61 -30.21 20.72 12.94
N LYS A 62 -29.46 19.70 13.38
CA LYS A 62 -28.26 19.90 14.20
C LYS A 62 -27.12 20.40 13.31
N PHE A 63 -26.46 21.48 13.72
CA PHE A 63 -25.25 21.98 13.06
C PHE A 63 -24.11 20.97 13.20
N ALA A 64 -23.25 20.87 12.18
CA ALA A 64 -22.06 20.01 12.14
C ALA A 64 -22.31 18.49 12.34
N GLN A 65 -23.39 17.95 11.75
CA GLN A 65 -23.55 16.49 11.66
C GLN A 65 -22.50 15.89 10.72
N VAL A 66 -21.58 15.10 11.29
CA VAL A 66 -20.61 14.30 10.54
C VAL A 66 -21.06 12.84 10.48
N LYS A 67 -20.61 12.13 9.44
CA LYS A 67 -20.76 10.67 9.34
C LYS A 67 -20.07 10.02 10.55
N ARG A 68 -20.74 9.09 11.22
CA ARG A 68 -20.14 8.38 12.37
C ARG A 68 -18.94 7.57 11.87
N LEU A 69 -17.75 7.97 12.29
CA LEU A 69 -16.50 7.25 12.07
C LEU A 69 -16.13 6.46 13.33
N LEU A 70 -15.35 5.40 13.16
CA LEU A 70 -14.85 4.60 14.28
C LEU A 70 -13.89 5.44 15.12
N ASN A 71 -14.10 5.49 16.43
CA ASN A 71 -13.24 6.23 17.34
C ASN A 71 -11.91 5.48 17.52
N PRO A 72 -10.73 6.13 17.43
CA PRO A 72 -9.44 5.48 17.68
C PRO A 72 -9.31 4.83 19.08
N ASN A 73 -10.11 5.27 20.06
CA ASN A 73 -10.15 4.72 21.42
C ASN A 73 -11.23 3.65 21.65
N ASP A 74 -11.87 3.16 20.59
CA ASP A 74 -12.88 2.10 20.68
C ASP A 74 -12.30 0.80 21.28
N ILE A 75 -13.07 0.13 22.14
CA ILE A 75 -12.69 -1.09 22.86
C ILE A 75 -12.32 -2.20 21.87
N ARG A 76 -13.00 -2.27 20.72
CA ARG A 76 -12.75 -3.27 19.66
C ARG A 76 -11.36 -3.13 19.02
N LEU A 77 -10.84 -1.91 18.92
CA LEU A 77 -9.49 -1.64 18.42
C LEU A 77 -8.42 -2.05 19.44
N LYS A 78 -8.70 -1.85 20.74
CA LYS A 78 -7.78 -2.26 21.82
C LYS A 78 -7.64 -3.77 21.91
N GLU A 79 -8.73 -4.52 21.77
CA GLU A 79 -8.68 -5.98 21.78
C GLU A 79 -7.89 -6.55 20.59
N ASN A 80 -8.06 -6.00 19.38
CA ASN A 80 -7.31 -6.42 18.20
C ASN A 80 -5.82 -6.10 18.32
N LYS A 81 -5.47 -4.91 18.82
CA LYS A 81 -4.08 -4.52 19.09
C LYS A 81 -3.44 -5.41 20.17
N ALA A 82 -4.16 -5.69 21.25
CA ALA A 82 -3.69 -6.58 22.31
C ALA A 82 -3.51 -8.03 21.84
N LYS A 83 -4.36 -8.52 20.94
CA LYS A 83 -4.20 -9.85 20.31
C LYS A 83 -3.00 -9.88 19.36
N GLN A 84 -2.73 -8.80 18.63
CA GLN A 84 -1.56 -8.68 17.76
C GLN A 84 -0.27 -8.59 18.58
N SER A 85 -0.22 -7.77 19.63
CA SER A 85 0.95 -7.64 20.49
C SER A 85 1.28 -8.96 21.18
N LYS A 86 0.30 -9.69 21.69
CA LYS A 86 0.50 -11.03 22.26
C LYS A 86 1.09 -12.03 21.24
N LYS A 87 0.59 -12.02 19.99
CA LYS A 87 1.16 -12.85 18.92
C LYS A 87 2.60 -12.46 18.57
N GLU A 88 2.91 -11.17 18.57
CA GLU A 88 4.28 -10.68 18.35
C GLU A 88 5.21 -11.02 19.52
N GLU A 89 4.74 -10.93 20.76
CA GLU A 89 5.47 -11.32 21.97
C GLU A 89 5.75 -12.82 21.96
N GLU A 90 4.76 -13.67 21.70
CA GLU A 90 4.95 -15.10 21.54
C GLU A 90 5.93 -15.45 20.41
N ALA A 91 5.92 -14.68 19.31
CA ALA A 91 6.88 -14.85 18.21
C ALA A 91 8.30 -14.43 18.60
N LYS A 92 8.44 -13.36 19.40
CA LYS A 92 9.72 -12.87 19.92
C LYS A 92 10.29 -13.81 20.99
N GLU A 93 9.45 -14.36 21.88
CA GLU A 93 9.86 -15.35 22.89
C GLU A 93 10.32 -16.66 22.23
N LYS A 94 9.68 -17.07 21.13
CA LYS A 94 10.11 -18.21 20.30
C LYS A 94 11.30 -17.89 19.40
N ALA A 95 11.72 -16.63 19.30
CA ALA A 95 12.83 -16.23 18.45
C ALA A 95 14.16 -16.59 19.11
N THR A 96 14.62 -17.82 18.89
CA THR A 96 16.00 -18.21 19.21
C THR A 96 16.99 -17.33 18.44
N ARG A 97 18.01 -16.80 19.12
CA ARG A 97 19.06 -15.99 18.49
C ARG A 97 19.87 -16.85 17.51
N ARG A 98 19.49 -16.83 16.23
CA ARG A 98 20.23 -17.49 15.16
C ARG A 98 21.34 -16.57 14.67
N VAL A 99 22.57 -16.85 15.09
CA VAL A 99 23.75 -16.24 14.48
C VAL A 99 24.10 -17.06 13.25
N THR A 100 24.06 -16.43 12.07
CA THR A 100 24.46 -17.10 10.84
C THR A 100 25.97 -17.32 10.86
N GLN A 101 26.38 -18.58 10.72
CA GLN A 101 27.81 -18.89 10.59
C GLN A 101 28.32 -18.42 9.22
N VAL A 102 29.57 -17.96 9.19
CA VAL A 102 30.23 -17.58 7.93
C VAL A 102 30.54 -18.85 7.16
N ALA A 103 30.30 -18.83 5.84
CA ALA A 103 30.56 -19.97 4.96
C ALA A 103 32.05 -20.37 5.00
N SER A 104 32.31 -21.68 5.07
CA SER A 104 33.67 -22.25 5.11
C SER A 104 34.50 -21.98 3.85
N SER A 105 33.85 -21.69 2.73
CA SER A 105 34.52 -21.35 1.46
C SER A 105 35.14 -19.96 1.42
N LEU A 106 34.86 -19.10 2.42
CA LEU A 106 35.47 -17.78 2.50
C LEU A 106 36.73 -17.83 3.35
N PHE A 107 37.86 -17.55 2.71
CA PHE A 107 39.06 -17.10 3.40
C PHE A 107 38.99 -15.57 3.54
N LEU A 108 38.53 -15.09 4.70
CA LEU A 108 38.22 -13.68 4.95
C LEU A 108 37.17 -13.15 3.97
N ALA A 109 37.60 -12.40 2.94
CA ALA A 109 36.76 -11.86 1.89
C ALA A 109 36.90 -12.62 0.54
N HIS A 110 37.90 -13.48 0.42
CA HIS A 110 38.19 -14.24 -0.79
C HIS A 110 37.42 -15.55 -0.79
N ASN A 111 36.78 -15.85 -1.91
CA ASN A 111 35.99 -17.07 -2.07
C ASN A 111 36.79 -18.08 -2.89
N THR A 112 37.30 -19.11 -2.23
CA THR A 112 38.13 -20.15 -2.86
C THR A 112 37.30 -21.21 -3.59
N ALA A 113 35.97 -21.22 -3.40
CA ALA A 113 35.08 -22.19 -4.03
C ALA A 113 34.63 -21.82 -5.45
N LEU A 114 35.03 -20.65 -5.95
CA LEU A 114 34.73 -20.25 -7.32
C LEU A 114 35.78 -20.87 -8.26
N VAL A 115 35.42 -22.04 -8.80
CA VAL A 115 36.24 -22.77 -9.77
C VAL A 115 35.44 -22.90 -11.08
N PRO A 116 36.08 -22.80 -12.25
CA PRO A 116 35.43 -23.12 -13.52
C PRO A 116 34.78 -24.53 -13.49
N PRO A 117 33.56 -24.72 -14.01
CA PRO A 117 32.74 -23.78 -14.77
C PRO A 117 32.00 -22.75 -13.90
N TYR A 118 32.10 -21.47 -14.27
CA TYR A 118 31.46 -20.40 -13.53
C TYR A 118 29.96 -20.36 -13.79
N ARG A 119 29.16 -20.30 -12.72
CA ARG A 119 27.71 -20.12 -12.79
C ARG A 119 27.37 -18.65 -12.61
N VAL A 120 26.73 -18.06 -13.62
CA VAL A 120 26.44 -16.63 -13.67
C VAL A 120 24.94 -16.41 -13.57
N LEU A 121 24.46 -15.82 -12.47
CA LEU A 121 23.07 -15.42 -12.31
C LEU A 121 22.79 -14.16 -13.12
N ILE A 122 21.78 -14.21 -13.97
CA ILE A 122 21.44 -13.12 -14.89
C ILE A 122 20.18 -12.39 -14.44
N ASP A 123 20.27 -11.07 -14.45
CA ASP A 123 19.19 -10.12 -14.22
C ASP A 123 18.48 -9.70 -15.52
N THR A 124 17.22 -9.27 -15.46
CA THR A 124 16.41 -8.87 -16.62
C THR A 124 17.03 -7.68 -17.37
N ASN A 125 17.46 -6.68 -16.60
CA ASN A 125 18.11 -5.48 -17.12
C ASN A 125 19.40 -5.82 -17.85
N PHE A 126 20.17 -6.79 -17.37
CA PHE A 126 21.43 -7.19 -17.99
C PHE A 126 21.22 -7.78 -19.39
N ILE A 127 20.17 -8.59 -19.59
CA ILE A 127 19.81 -9.12 -20.90
C ILE A 127 19.44 -7.98 -21.85
N ASN A 128 18.66 -7.01 -21.36
CA ASN A 128 18.23 -5.86 -22.16
C ASN A 128 19.42 -5.01 -22.61
N PHE A 129 20.34 -4.70 -21.70
CA PHE A 129 21.56 -3.97 -22.04
C PHE A 129 22.50 -4.75 -22.96
N SER A 130 22.57 -6.08 -22.81
CA SER A 130 23.36 -6.93 -23.70
C SER A 130 22.82 -6.89 -25.14
N LEU A 131 21.49 -6.97 -25.30
CA LEU A 131 20.84 -6.87 -26.60
C LEU A 131 21.01 -5.48 -27.24
N GLN A 132 20.89 -4.41 -26.45
CA GLN A 132 21.10 -3.04 -26.94
C GLN A 132 22.53 -2.83 -27.47
N ASN A 133 23.52 -3.38 -26.77
CA ASN A 133 24.93 -3.29 -27.17
C ASN A 133 25.35 -4.35 -28.19
N LYS A 134 24.42 -5.21 -28.64
CA LYS A 134 24.65 -6.30 -29.60
C LYS A 134 25.71 -7.31 -29.12
N LEU A 135 25.71 -7.61 -27.83
CA LEU A 135 26.61 -8.59 -27.22
C LEU A 135 25.93 -9.95 -27.13
N GLU A 136 26.63 -10.98 -27.57
CA GLU A 136 26.23 -12.36 -27.30
C GLU A 136 26.59 -12.73 -25.86
N LEU A 137 25.58 -13.06 -25.06
CA LEU A 137 25.71 -13.32 -23.63
C LEU A 137 26.79 -14.38 -23.33
N VAL A 138 26.69 -15.56 -23.94
CA VAL A 138 27.59 -16.69 -23.66
C VAL A 138 29.03 -16.39 -24.08
N SER A 139 29.22 -15.92 -25.32
CA SER A 139 30.56 -15.58 -25.83
C SER A 139 31.20 -14.48 -25.00
N GLY A 140 30.48 -13.38 -24.77
CA GLY A 140 31.06 -12.26 -24.01
C GLY A 140 31.41 -12.66 -22.58
N MET A 141 30.61 -13.52 -21.93
CA MET A 141 30.94 -14.04 -20.59
C MET A 141 32.23 -14.85 -20.59
N MET A 142 32.40 -15.70 -21.62
CA MET A 142 33.63 -16.48 -21.79
C MET A 142 34.84 -15.59 -22.08
N ASP A 143 34.68 -14.54 -22.87
CA ASP A 143 35.76 -13.58 -23.18
C ASP A 143 36.17 -12.77 -21.93
N CYS A 144 35.22 -12.48 -21.03
CA CYS A 144 35.50 -11.74 -19.79
C CYS A 144 36.15 -12.62 -18.71
N LEU A 145 35.67 -13.86 -18.55
CA LEU A 145 36.12 -14.77 -17.49
C LEU A 145 37.27 -15.69 -17.92
N TYR A 146 37.60 -15.74 -19.22
CA TYR A 146 38.57 -16.66 -19.83
C TYR A 146 38.34 -18.14 -19.47
N ALA A 147 37.10 -18.49 -19.16
CA ALA A 147 36.73 -19.81 -18.67
C ALA A 147 35.32 -20.18 -19.13
N LYS A 148 34.98 -21.47 -19.03
CA LYS A 148 33.63 -21.95 -19.35
C LYS A 148 32.60 -21.34 -18.38
N CYS A 149 31.61 -20.66 -18.94
CA CYS A 149 30.55 -20.01 -18.19
C CYS A 149 29.20 -20.67 -18.48
N ILE A 150 28.42 -20.92 -17.44
CA ILE A 150 27.05 -21.41 -17.51
C ILE A 150 26.15 -20.28 -17.04
N PRO A 151 25.39 -19.66 -17.95
CA PRO A 151 24.46 -18.62 -17.57
C PRO A 151 23.21 -19.25 -16.94
N CYS A 152 22.81 -18.74 -15.79
CA CYS A 152 21.70 -19.22 -15.00
C CYS A 152 20.62 -18.15 -14.91
N VAL A 153 19.38 -18.51 -15.24
CA VAL A 153 18.21 -17.63 -15.13
C VAL A 153 17.26 -18.19 -14.09
N THR A 154 16.77 -17.33 -13.20
CA THR A 154 15.77 -17.72 -12.19
C THR A 154 14.35 -17.57 -12.73
N ASP A 155 13.42 -18.35 -12.19
CA ASP A 155 12.00 -18.27 -12.59
C ASP A 155 11.42 -16.87 -12.43
N CYS A 156 11.86 -16.11 -11.43
CA CYS A 156 11.35 -14.77 -11.17
C CYS A 156 11.83 -13.74 -12.18
N VAL A 157 13.06 -13.89 -12.68
CA VAL A 157 13.59 -13.08 -13.78
C VAL A 157 12.83 -13.39 -15.08
N LEU A 158 12.51 -14.66 -15.34
CA LEU A 158 11.65 -15.05 -16.47
C LEU A 158 10.24 -14.46 -16.34
N ALA A 159 9.64 -14.54 -15.16
CA ALA A 159 8.31 -13.98 -14.90
C ALA A 159 8.29 -12.45 -15.05
N GLU A 160 9.36 -11.75 -14.68
CA GLU A 160 9.48 -10.31 -14.90
C GLU A 160 9.60 -9.97 -16.40
N LEU A 161 10.39 -10.72 -17.16
CA LEU A 161 10.47 -10.55 -18.62
C LEU A 161 9.12 -10.80 -19.31
N GLU A 162 8.32 -11.75 -18.81
CA GLU A 162 6.97 -12.02 -19.32
C GLU A 162 6.00 -10.86 -19.02
N LYS A 163 6.11 -10.22 -17.85
CA LYS A 163 5.29 -9.05 -17.48
C LYS A 163 5.60 -7.81 -18.31
N LEU A 164 6.86 -7.62 -18.69
CA LEU A 164 7.30 -6.48 -19.51
C LEU A 164 6.73 -6.52 -20.96
N GLY A 165 6.18 -7.65 -21.39
CA GLY A 165 5.34 -7.77 -22.57
C GLY A 165 6.08 -7.85 -23.91
N SER A 166 5.42 -7.42 -24.99
CA SER A 166 5.86 -7.65 -26.38
C SER A 166 7.19 -6.98 -26.74
N LYS A 167 7.54 -5.87 -26.10
CA LYS A 167 8.80 -5.13 -26.34
C LYS A 167 10.03 -5.99 -26.04
N TYR A 168 9.92 -6.92 -25.09
CA TYR A 168 11.03 -7.76 -24.62
C TYR A 168 10.95 -9.20 -25.11
N ARG A 169 10.17 -9.45 -26.18
CA ARG A 169 10.01 -10.78 -26.78
C ARG A 169 11.34 -11.40 -27.24
N VAL A 170 12.28 -10.59 -27.70
CA VAL A 170 13.62 -11.04 -28.08
C VAL A 170 14.41 -11.49 -26.85
N ALA A 171 14.39 -10.70 -25.77
CA ALA A 171 15.03 -11.06 -24.51
C ALA A 171 14.45 -12.36 -23.92
N LEU A 172 13.13 -12.56 -24.01
CA LEU A 172 12.47 -13.78 -23.56
C LEU A 172 12.88 -15.01 -24.37
N ARG A 173 13.10 -14.87 -25.69
CA ARG A 173 13.63 -15.97 -26.52
C ARG A 173 15.04 -16.35 -26.09
N VAL A 174 15.91 -15.35 -25.93
CA VAL A 174 17.30 -15.57 -25.49
C VAL A 174 17.35 -16.22 -24.11
N ALA A 175 16.54 -15.76 -23.16
CA ALA A 175 16.48 -16.34 -21.81
C ALA A 175 15.96 -17.79 -21.79
N ARG A 176 15.24 -18.22 -22.84
CA ARG A 176 14.70 -19.58 -22.96
C ARG A 176 15.63 -20.53 -23.71
N ASP A 177 16.75 -20.06 -24.24
CA ASP A 177 17.70 -20.88 -24.99
C ASP A 177 18.26 -22.03 -24.11
N PRO A 178 18.54 -23.20 -24.70
CA PRO A 178 18.99 -24.40 -23.96
C PRO A 178 20.40 -24.25 -23.36
N ARG A 179 21.16 -23.22 -23.77
CA ARG A 179 22.46 -22.90 -23.18
C ARG A 179 22.34 -22.32 -21.77
N PHE A 180 21.15 -21.85 -21.38
CA PHE A 180 20.88 -21.29 -20.06
C PHE A 180 20.34 -22.36 -19.12
N GLU A 181 20.91 -22.42 -17.91
CA GLU A 181 20.40 -23.24 -16.83
C GLU A 181 19.23 -22.51 -16.15
N ARG A 182 18.07 -23.17 -16.06
CA ARG A 182 16.91 -22.61 -15.37
C ARG A 182 16.93 -23.02 -13.90
N LEU A 183 16.90 -22.04 -13.01
CA LEU A 183 16.89 -22.24 -11.58
C LEU A 183 15.51 -21.99 -10.99
N THR A 184 14.94 -23.04 -10.39
CA THR A 184 13.61 -22.95 -9.81
C THR A 184 13.60 -22.13 -8.52
N CYS A 185 12.60 -21.28 -8.35
CA CYS A 185 12.43 -20.45 -7.15
C CYS A 185 11.33 -21.00 -6.24
N THR A 186 11.60 -21.09 -4.93
CA THR A 186 10.67 -21.62 -3.92
C THR A 186 9.88 -20.55 -3.16
N HIS A 187 9.78 -19.34 -3.71
CA HIS A 187 9.11 -18.20 -3.07
C HIS A 187 7.94 -17.67 -3.89
N GLY A 188 6.87 -17.27 -3.21
CA GLY A 188 5.68 -16.72 -3.86
C GLY A 188 5.84 -15.23 -4.17
N GLY A 189 5.84 -14.86 -5.45
CA GLY A 189 5.59 -13.49 -5.92
C GLY A 189 6.57 -12.40 -5.46
N THR A 190 7.77 -12.75 -4.99
CA THR A 190 8.77 -11.76 -4.57
C THR A 190 9.46 -11.09 -5.77
N TYR A 191 10.08 -9.93 -5.52
CA TYR A 191 10.90 -9.22 -6.49
C TYR A 191 12.12 -10.05 -6.90
N ALA A 192 12.51 -9.98 -8.17
CA ALA A 192 13.64 -10.72 -8.72
C ALA A 192 14.97 -10.38 -8.00
N ASP A 193 15.16 -9.11 -7.67
CA ASP A 193 16.32 -8.64 -6.91
C ASP A 193 16.48 -9.34 -5.57
N ASP A 194 15.39 -9.46 -4.80
CA ASP A 194 15.42 -10.07 -3.48
C ASP A 194 15.70 -11.57 -3.58
N CYS A 195 15.15 -12.23 -4.61
CA CYS A 195 15.50 -13.61 -4.95
C CYS A 195 17.00 -13.76 -5.19
N LEU A 196 17.59 -12.88 -6.01
CA LEU A 196 19.02 -12.95 -6.35
C LEU A 196 19.88 -12.76 -5.10
N VAL A 197 19.57 -11.74 -4.29
CA VAL A 197 20.28 -11.46 -3.04
C VAL A 197 20.17 -12.63 -2.07
N GLN A 198 18.98 -13.19 -1.84
CA GLN A 198 18.80 -14.34 -0.95
C GLN A 198 19.54 -15.58 -1.43
N ARG A 199 19.49 -15.86 -2.74
CA ARG A 199 20.16 -17.02 -3.35
C ARG A 199 21.68 -16.93 -3.20
N VAL A 200 22.24 -15.78 -3.50
CA VAL A 200 23.69 -15.49 -3.40
C VAL A 200 24.16 -15.49 -1.94
N THR A 201 23.32 -15.01 -1.02
CA THR A 201 23.61 -15.01 0.42
C THR A 201 23.68 -16.45 0.95
N SER A 202 22.76 -17.30 0.52
CA SER A 202 22.69 -18.72 0.92
C SER A 202 23.79 -19.56 0.26
N HIS A 203 24.04 -19.32 -1.04
CA HIS A 203 24.99 -20.05 -1.85
C HIS A 203 25.94 -19.07 -2.53
N LYS A 204 27.17 -19.00 -2.02
CA LYS A 204 28.21 -18.11 -2.54
C LYS A 204 28.94 -18.70 -3.76
N CYS A 205 28.31 -19.58 -4.53
CA CYS A 205 28.90 -20.23 -5.70
C CYS A 205 28.47 -19.60 -7.04
N PHE A 206 27.96 -18.36 -7.00
CA PHE A 206 27.45 -17.65 -8.16
C PHE A 206 28.18 -16.33 -8.38
N ILE A 207 28.36 -15.99 -9.65
CA ILE A 207 28.67 -14.64 -10.11
C ILE A 207 27.34 -13.96 -10.45
N VAL A 208 27.16 -12.69 -10.13
CA VAL A 208 25.92 -11.98 -10.49
C VAL A 208 26.17 -11.00 -11.62
N ALA A 209 25.39 -11.11 -12.68
CA ALA A 209 25.39 -10.22 -13.83
C ALA A 209 24.24 -9.23 -13.73
N THR A 210 24.55 -7.98 -13.36
CA THR A 210 23.54 -6.90 -13.27
C THR A 210 24.13 -5.54 -13.62
N CYS A 211 23.31 -4.71 -14.27
CA CYS A 211 23.60 -3.32 -14.54
C CYS A 211 22.89 -2.37 -13.58
N ASP A 212 22.02 -2.86 -12.70
CA ASP A 212 21.29 -2.00 -11.79
C ASP A 212 22.20 -1.46 -10.67
N ARG A 213 22.08 -0.18 -10.34
CA ARG A 213 22.91 0.49 -9.35
C ARG A 213 22.53 0.05 -7.93
N GLU A 214 21.26 -0.20 -7.67
CA GLU A 214 20.77 -0.56 -6.33
C GLU A 214 21.08 -2.01 -6.00
N LEU A 215 20.84 -2.94 -6.93
CA LEU A 215 21.22 -4.33 -6.77
C LEU A 215 22.75 -4.50 -6.62
N ARG A 216 23.56 -3.76 -7.40
CA ARG A 216 25.04 -3.75 -7.22
C ARG A 216 25.45 -3.28 -5.83
N ARG A 217 24.80 -2.27 -5.25
CA ARG A 217 25.10 -1.81 -3.89
C ARG A 217 24.79 -2.88 -2.85
N ARG A 218 23.66 -3.58 -2.98
CA ARG A 218 23.27 -4.68 -2.08
C ARG A 218 24.25 -5.84 -2.15
N ILE A 219 24.63 -6.28 -3.35
CA ILE A 219 25.55 -7.41 -3.52
C ILE A 219 26.98 -7.08 -3.05
N ARG A 220 27.43 -5.82 -3.19
CA ARG A 220 28.75 -5.41 -2.65
C ARG A 220 28.88 -5.54 -1.14
N GLN A 221 27.77 -5.57 -0.39
CA GLN A 221 27.79 -5.81 1.05
C GLN A 221 28.06 -7.28 1.38
N ILE A 222 27.79 -8.19 0.44
CA ILE A 222 28.04 -9.62 0.60
C ILE A 222 29.49 -9.91 0.18
N PRO A 223 30.36 -10.38 1.09
CA PRO A 223 31.74 -10.72 0.74
C PRO A 223 31.78 -12.02 -0.08
N GLY A 224 32.76 -12.11 -0.99
CA GLY A 224 33.05 -13.32 -1.77
C GLY A 224 32.20 -13.53 -3.03
N VAL A 225 31.40 -12.54 -3.43
CA VAL A 225 30.53 -12.62 -4.61
C VAL A 225 31.03 -11.65 -5.70
N PRO A 226 31.47 -12.16 -6.86
CA PRO A 226 31.86 -11.33 -7.99
C PRO A 226 30.65 -10.71 -8.69
N LEU A 227 30.84 -9.52 -9.23
CA LEU A 227 29.83 -8.75 -9.96
C LEU A 227 30.26 -8.52 -11.39
N MET A 228 29.43 -8.89 -12.36
CA MET A 228 29.64 -8.62 -13.77
C MET A 228 28.67 -7.55 -14.27
N TYR A 229 29.19 -6.59 -15.03
CA TYR A 229 28.42 -5.47 -15.56
C TYR A 229 28.93 -5.08 -16.96
N ILE A 230 28.15 -4.31 -17.71
CA ILE A 230 28.50 -3.86 -19.06
C ILE A 230 29.16 -2.48 -19.02
N VAL A 231 30.31 -2.33 -19.67
CA VAL A 231 31.01 -1.06 -19.89
C VAL A 231 31.54 -1.03 -21.32
N ASN A 232 31.33 0.07 -22.05
CA ASN A 232 31.91 0.28 -23.39
C ASN A 232 31.74 -0.91 -24.35
N ARG A 233 30.54 -1.53 -24.35
CA ARG A 233 30.21 -2.74 -25.14
C ARG A 233 31.10 -3.96 -24.83
N LYS A 234 31.63 -4.06 -23.62
CA LYS A 234 32.31 -5.25 -23.11
C LYS A 234 31.76 -5.59 -21.73
N TYR A 235 31.86 -6.86 -21.33
CA TYR A 235 31.61 -7.22 -19.94
C TYR A 235 32.86 -6.96 -19.12
N ALA A 236 32.66 -6.36 -17.95
CA ALA A 236 33.68 -6.14 -16.95
C ALA A 236 33.27 -6.84 -15.66
N ILE A 237 34.25 -7.34 -14.92
CA ILE A 237 34.04 -7.99 -13.63
C ILE A 237 34.67 -7.20 -12.49
N GLU A 238 33.96 -7.12 -11.38
CA GLU A 238 34.41 -6.57 -10.11
C GLU A 238 34.67 -7.72 -9.12
N ARG A 239 35.73 -7.60 -8.30
CA ARG A 239 36.01 -8.48 -7.14
C ARG A 239 36.34 -9.95 -7.44
N LEU A 240 36.88 -10.26 -8.62
CA LEU A 240 37.48 -11.58 -8.86
C LEU A 240 38.96 -11.54 -8.39
N PRO A 241 39.39 -12.39 -7.44
CA PRO A 241 40.74 -12.34 -6.89
C PRO A 241 41.82 -12.85 -7.85
N ASP A 242 41.43 -13.60 -8.90
CA ASP A 242 42.34 -14.30 -9.81
C ASP A 242 42.59 -13.56 -11.14
N GLN A 243 41.84 -12.47 -11.39
CA GLN A 243 42.11 -11.59 -12.53
C GLN A 243 42.89 -10.39 -12.04
N GLY A 244 44.21 -10.42 -12.28
CA GLY A 244 45.00 -9.20 -12.38
C GLY A 244 44.27 -8.25 -13.32
N ALA A 245 43.72 -7.18 -12.76
CA ALA A 245 42.89 -6.23 -13.48
C ALA A 245 43.65 -5.71 -14.71
N PRO A 246 43.11 -5.79 -15.94
CA PRO A 246 43.61 -4.94 -16.99
C PRO A 246 43.16 -3.51 -16.66
N THR A 247 44.14 -2.66 -16.34
CA THR A 247 44.00 -1.19 -16.32
C THR A 247 43.63 -0.65 -17.68
#